data_AF-A0A9E3B105-F1
#
_entry.id   AF-A0A9E3B105-F1
#
_cell.length_a   1.000
_cell.length_b   1.000
_cell.length_c   1.000
_cell.angle_alpha   90.00
_cell.angle_beta   90.00
_cell.angle_gamma   90.00
#
_symmetry.space_group_name_H-M   'P 1'
#
loop_
_entity.id
_entity.type
_entity.pdbx_description
1 polymer ?
#
loop_
_entity_poly.entity_id
_entity_poly.type
_entity_poly.pdbx_seq_one_letter_code
_entity_poly.pdbx_strand_id
1 'polypeptide(L)'
;MFQKNWQELIKPQKLRIEAGHEPGKQATIVAEPLERGFGLTLGNALRRVLLSSLQGAAVTSIQIEGVLHEFSSIAGVREDVTDIILNVKDIAVKMQGEGPKRMVVKKSGPALVTAGDIQTVGDIVILNPELVLCHLDEGAEIRMEFTVNTGKGYVPA
;
A
#
# COMPACT_ATOMS: atom_id res chain seq x y z
N MET A 1 -34.29 -28.07 -37.73
CA MET A 1 -32.89 -27.74 -38.10
C MET A 1 -32.30 -26.98 -36.92
N PHE A 2 -31.47 -27.64 -36.10
CA PHE A 2 -30.87 -27.00 -34.93
C PHE A 2 -29.84 -25.97 -35.41
N GLN A 3 -30.23 -24.70 -35.42
CA GLN A 3 -29.29 -23.60 -35.61
C GLN A 3 -28.38 -23.58 -34.39
N LYS A 4 -27.21 -24.22 -34.49
CA LYS A 4 -26.19 -24.15 -33.46
C LYS A 4 -25.81 -22.69 -33.31
N ASN A 5 -26.24 -22.07 -32.22
CA ASN A 5 -26.12 -20.64 -31.94
C ASN A 5 -24.65 -20.29 -31.60
N TRP A 6 -23.74 -20.48 -32.56
CA TRP A 6 -22.30 -20.19 -32.43
C TRP A 6 -22.00 -18.68 -32.41
N GLN A 7 -23.03 -17.83 -32.45
CA GLN A 7 -22.92 -16.38 -32.56
C GLN A 7 -23.09 -15.65 -31.22
N GLU A 8 -23.67 -16.28 -30.20
CA GLU A 8 -23.94 -15.61 -28.92
C GLU A 8 -23.08 -16.19 -27.80
N LEU A 9 -22.03 -15.47 -27.44
CA LEU A 9 -21.22 -15.75 -26.25
C LEU A 9 -22.05 -15.47 -24.98
N ILE A 10 -21.99 -16.39 -24.01
CA ILE A 10 -22.46 -16.11 -22.66
C ILE A 10 -21.63 -14.98 -22.07
N LYS A 11 -22.27 -13.83 -21.83
CA LYS A 11 -21.68 -12.69 -21.14
C LYS A 11 -22.13 -12.72 -19.68
N PRO A 12 -21.22 -12.51 -18.71
CA PRO A 12 -21.60 -12.43 -17.32
C PRO A 12 -22.56 -11.26 -17.11
N GLN A 13 -23.54 -11.43 -16.22
CA GLN A 13 -24.47 -10.38 -15.85
C GLN A 13 -23.79 -9.36 -14.90
N LYS A 14 -24.60 -8.55 -14.21
CA LYS A 14 -24.11 -7.62 -13.19
C LYS A 14 -23.21 -8.35 -12.19
N LEU A 15 -22.00 -7.84 -11.99
CA LEU A 15 -21.04 -8.39 -11.02
C LEU A 15 -21.64 -8.33 -9.62
N ARG A 16 -21.58 -9.43 -8.88
CA ARG A 16 -21.92 -9.46 -7.46
C ARG A 16 -20.65 -9.18 -6.66
N ILE A 17 -20.71 -8.19 -5.78
CA ILE A 17 -19.59 -7.80 -4.91
C ILE A 17 -19.99 -8.12 -3.49
N GLU A 18 -19.22 -8.99 -2.85
CA GLU A 18 -19.37 -9.35 -1.45
C GLU A 18 -18.22 -8.72 -0.66
N ALA A 19 -18.54 -7.97 0.39
CA ALA A 19 -17.53 -7.43 1.28
C ALA A 19 -16.83 -8.59 2.03
N GLY A 20 -15.51 -8.50 2.17
CA GLY A 20 -14.73 -9.46 2.95
C GLY A 20 -14.83 -9.21 4.45
N HIS A 21 -13.94 -9.87 5.21
CA HIS A 21 -13.88 -9.72 6.67
C HIS A 21 -13.50 -8.30 7.10
N GLU A 22 -12.67 -7.62 6.30
CA GLU A 22 -12.36 -6.19 6.43
C GLU A 22 -12.97 -5.39 5.27
N PRO A 23 -14.18 -4.84 5.44
CA PRO A 23 -14.82 -4.00 4.44
C PRO A 23 -13.92 -2.81 4.07
N GLY A 24 -13.62 -2.66 2.77
CA GLY A 24 -12.74 -1.61 2.24
C GLY A 24 -11.32 -2.07 1.90
N LYS A 25 -10.83 -3.17 2.50
CA LYS A 25 -9.54 -3.80 2.15
C LYS A 25 -9.71 -5.13 1.42
N GLN A 26 -10.78 -5.86 1.73
CA GLN A 26 -11.08 -7.17 1.16
C GLN A 26 -12.46 -7.19 0.50
N ALA A 27 -12.54 -7.74 -0.71
CA ALA A 27 -13.80 -7.98 -1.41
C ALA A 27 -13.70 -9.24 -2.29
N THR A 28 -14.81 -9.97 -2.41
CA THR A 28 -14.98 -11.07 -3.35
C THR A 28 -15.89 -10.61 -4.48
N ILE A 29 -15.40 -10.67 -5.72
CA ILE A 29 -16.17 -10.32 -6.91
C ILE A 29 -16.57 -11.62 -7.63
N VAL A 30 -17.87 -11.86 -7.75
CA VAL A 30 -18.43 -13.04 -8.44
C VAL A 30 -18.96 -12.62 -9.80
N ALA A 31 -18.42 -13.25 -10.85
CA ALA A 31 -18.81 -13.05 -12.23
C ALA A 31 -19.39 -14.35 -12.81
N GLU A 32 -20.71 -14.39 -12.98
CA GLU A 32 -21.44 -15.52 -13.55
C GLU A 32 -22.63 -15.02 -14.41
N PRO A 33 -23.10 -15.80 -15.40
CA PRO A 33 -22.49 -17.02 -15.93
C PRO A 33 -21.31 -16.75 -16.88
N LEU A 34 -20.39 -17.71 -17.01
CA LEU A 34 -19.27 -17.66 -17.94
C LEU A 34 -19.24 -18.93 -18.82
N GLU A 35 -18.75 -18.78 -20.04
CA GLU A 35 -18.44 -19.92 -20.91
C GLU A 35 -17.44 -20.87 -20.25
N ARG A 36 -17.56 -22.16 -20.58
CA ARG A 36 -16.62 -23.17 -20.08
C ARG A 36 -15.18 -22.79 -20.47
N GLY A 37 -14.30 -22.70 -19.47
CA GLY A 37 -12.90 -22.33 -19.65
C GLY A 37 -12.62 -20.81 -19.56
N PHE A 38 -13.63 -19.94 -19.72
CA PHE A 38 -13.41 -18.48 -19.65
C PHE A 38 -13.04 -18.02 -18.23
N GLY A 39 -13.51 -18.72 -17.19
CA GLY A 39 -13.12 -18.43 -15.81
C GLY A 39 -11.61 -18.46 -15.59
N LEU A 40 -10.91 -19.46 -16.16
CA LEU A 40 -9.45 -19.56 -16.05
C LEU A 40 -8.75 -18.46 -16.86
N THR A 41 -9.21 -18.22 -18.09
CA THR A 41 -8.65 -17.19 -18.98
C THR A 41 -8.76 -15.79 -18.37
N LEU A 42 -9.96 -15.42 -17.91
CA LEU A 42 -10.21 -14.12 -17.28
C LEU A 42 -9.52 -14.02 -15.92
N GLY A 43 -9.62 -15.05 -15.08
CA GLY A 43 -9.01 -15.06 -13.75
C GLY A 43 -7.50 -14.89 -13.80
N ASN A 44 -6.81 -15.62 -14.69
CA ASN A 44 -5.37 -15.49 -14.86
C ASN A 44 -4.97 -14.10 -15.41
N ALA A 45 -5.71 -13.59 -16.39
CA ALA A 45 -5.45 -12.26 -16.94
C ALA A 45 -5.61 -11.17 -15.87
N LEU A 46 -6.75 -11.17 -15.15
CA LEU A 46 -7.03 -10.23 -14.07
C LEU A 46 -6.01 -10.33 -12.94
N ARG A 47 -5.68 -11.54 -12.48
CA ARG A 47 -4.65 -11.76 -11.45
C ARG A 47 -3.32 -11.12 -11.84
N ARG A 48 -2.86 -11.31 -13.08
CA ARG A 48 -1.61 -10.71 -13.56
C ARG A 48 -1.66 -9.20 -13.58
N VAL A 49 -2.78 -8.62 -14.05
CA VAL A 49 -2.95 -7.16 -14.10
C VAL A 49 -2.98 -6.57 -12.69
N LEU A 50 -3.78 -7.16 -11.79
CA LEU A 50 -3.91 -6.70 -10.41
C LEU A 50 -2.59 -6.78 -9.62
N LEU A 51 -1.77 -7.82 -9.84
CA LEU A 51 -0.51 -7.98 -9.11
C LEU A 51 0.67 -7.16 -9.67
N SER A 52 0.61 -6.72 -10.94
CA SER A 52 1.79 -6.11 -11.60
C SER A 52 1.56 -4.70 -12.11
N SER A 53 0.31 -4.30 -12.32
CA SER A 53 0.00 -3.14 -13.16
C SER A 53 -0.88 -2.09 -12.51
N LEU A 54 -1.19 -2.24 -11.23
CA LEU A 54 -1.91 -1.22 -10.49
C LEU A 54 -1.02 0.00 -10.25
N GLN A 55 -1.61 1.17 -10.48
CA GLN A 55 -1.02 2.44 -10.12
C GLN A 55 -1.31 2.72 -8.64
N GLY A 56 -0.33 3.24 -7.93
CA GLY A 56 -0.44 3.58 -6.52
C GLY A 56 0.64 4.59 -6.11
N ALA A 57 0.49 5.15 -4.92
CA ALA A 57 1.51 5.96 -4.29
C ALA A 57 2.13 5.18 -3.13
N ALA A 58 3.45 5.25 -3.01
CA ALA A 58 4.21 4.58 -1.95
C ALA A 58 5.43 5.41 -1.57
N VAL A 59 5.98 5.13 -0.39
CA VAL A 59 7.26 5.69 0.05
C VAL A 59 8.38 5.07 -0.79
N THR A 60 9.15 5.89 -1.49
CA THR A 60 10.27 5.45 -2.33
C THR A 60 11.62 5.66 -1.67
N SER A 61 11.73 6.59 -0.73
CA SER A 61 12.94 6.80 0.05
C SER A 61 12.63 7.34 1.43
N ILE A 62 13.54 7.07 2.37
CA ILE A 62 13.51 7.52 3.74
C ILE A 62 14.88 8.08 4.11
N GLN A 63 14.87 9.18 4.86
CA GLN A 63 16.05 9.76 5.48
C GLN A 63 15.77 9.92 6.97
N ILE A 64 16.59 9.30 7.81
CA ILE A 64 16.49 9.38 9.27
C ILE A 64 17.67 10.20 9.79
N GLU A 65 17.39 11.18 10.63
CA GLU A 65 18.44 12.03 11.21
C GLU A 65 19.38 11.20 12.11
N GLY A 66 20.70 11.36 11.92
CA GLY A 66 21.71 10.63 12.70
C GLY A 66 21.97 9.18 12.27
N VAL A 67 21.26 8.67 11.24
CA VAL A 67 21.43 7.31 10.73
C VAL A 67 22.20 7.34 9.41
N LEU A 68 23.30 6.58 9.35
CA LEU A 68 24.15 6.49 8.15
C LEU A 68 23.79 5.32 7.24
N HIS A 69 23.26 4.23 7.79
CA HIS A 69 22.93 3.01 7.07
C HIS A 69 21.81 2.22 7.74
N GLU A 70 21.17 1.33 6.98
CA GLU A 70 19.99 0.54 7.34
C GLU A 70 20.21 -0.50 8.44
N PHE A 71 21.46 -0.92 8.65
CA PHE A 71 21.83 -1.90 9.68
C PHE A 71 22.17 -1.30 11.04
N SER A 72 21.84 -0.03 11.27
CA SER A 72 22.15 0.66 12.53
C SER A 72 20.96 0.63 13.50
N SER A 73 21.25 0.96 14.76
CA SER A 73 20.24 1.17 15.80
C SER A 73 20.26 2.65 16.21
N ILE A 74 19.13 3.15 16.67
CA ILE A 74 18.98 4.53 17.15
C ILE A 74 18.86 4.48 18.67
N ALA A 75 19.66 5.28 19.39
CA ALA A 75 19.61 5.31 20.84
C ALA A 75 18.23 5.77 21.34
N GLY A 76 17.62 4.98 22.24
CA GLY A 76 16.29 5.26 22.78
C GLY A 76 15.13 4.95 21.82
N VAL A 77 15.39 4.23 20.73
CA VAL A 77 14.35 3.65 19.87
C VAL A 77 14.41 2.13 20.00
N ARG A 78 13.24 1.50 20.16
CA ARG A 78 13.16 0.06 20.42
C ARG A 78 13.46 -0.80 19.18
N GLU A 79 12.97 -0.37 18.03
CA GLU A 79 13.19 -1.01 16.74
C GLU A 79 14.56 -0.64 16.15
N ASP A 80 15.15 -1.54 15.39
CA ASP A 80 16.30 -1.20 14.55
C ASP A 80 15.86 -0.46 13.26
N VAL A 81 16.83 0.11 12.53
CA VAL A 81 16.50 0.89 11.32
C VAL A 81 15.88 0.00 10.23
N THR A 82 16.20 -1.29 10.17
CA THR A 82 15.63 -2.22 9.19
C THR A 82 14.15 -2.47 9.47
N ASP A 83 13.79 -2.69 10.73
CA ASP A 83 12.41 -2.82 11.18
C ASP A 83 11.61 -1.55 10.87
N ILE A 84 12.19 -0.37 11.12
CA ILE A 84 11.56 0.92 10.78
C ILE A 84 11.32 1.02 9.28
N ILE A 85 12.30 0.65 8.44
CA ILE A 85 12.16 0.64 6.97
C ILE A 85 11.04 -0.30 6.54
N LEU A 86 10.91 -1.47 7.16
CA LEU A 86 9.84 -2.42 6.86
C LEU A 86 8.47 -1.86 7.25
N ASN A 87 8.34 -1.29 8.45
CA ASN A 87 7.09 -0.65 8.88
C ASN A 87 6.70 0.51 7.95
N VAL A 88 7.68 1.27 7.45
CA VAL A 88 7.43 2.38 6.52
C VAL A 88 6.92 1.89 5.15
N LYS A 89 7.31 0.68 4.71
CA LYS A 89 6.76 0.07 3.48
C LYS A 89 5.27 -0.28 3.61
N ASP A 90 4.80 -0.51 4.82
CA ASP A 90 3.39 -0.82 5.10
C ASP A 90 2.49 0.43 5.19
N ILE A 91 3.05 1.64 5.09
CA ILE A 91 2.27 2.87 5.05
C ILE A 91 1.44 2.91 3.76
N ALA A 92 0.11 2.90 3.91
CA ALA A 92 -0.83 3.01 2.81
C ALA A 92 -1.07 4.49 2.48
N VAL A 93 -0.50 4.95 1.37
CA VAL A 93 -0.59 6.36 0.95
C VAL A 93 -1.52 6.51 -0.24
N LYS A 94 -2.44 7.48 -0.15
CA LYS A 94 -3.18 8.00 -1.29
C LYS A 94 -2.62 9.38 -1.62
N MET A 95 -2.21 9.57 -2.87
CA MET A 95 -1.71 10.85 -3.37
C MET A 95 -2.38 11.17 -4.70
N GLN A 96 -2.82 12.41 -4.84
CA GLN A 96 -3.19 12.98 -6.13
C GLN A 96 -2.07 13.92 -6.63
N GLY A 97 -1.84 13.92 -7.93
CA GLY A 97 -0.81 14.72 -8.59
C GLY A 97 0.43 13.91 -9.01
N GLU A 98 1.26 14.56 -9.81
CA GLU A 98 2.49 13.98 -10.35
C GLU A 98 3.73 14.42 -9.57
N GLY A 99 4.73 13.54 -9.56
CA GLY A 99 6.06 13.82 -9.05
C GLY A 99 6.26 13.50 -7.56
N PRO A 100 7.52 13.48 -7.12
CA PRO A 100 7.88 13.15 -5.74
C PRO A 100 7.44 14.26 -4.79
N LYS A 101 6.82 13.88 -3.68
CA LYS A 101 6.46 14.78 -2.58
C LYS A 101 7.11 14.34 -1.29
N ARG A 102 7.42 15.29 -0.42
CA ARG A 102 8.06 15.03 0.86
C ARG A 102 7.08 15.13 2.01
N MET A 103 7.23 14.23 2.97
CA MET A 103 6.51 14.25 4.23
C MET A 103 7.49 14.01 5.37
N VAL A 104 7.17 14.52 6.56
CA VAL A 104 8.10 14.53 7.69
C VAL A 104 7.37 14.05 8.93
N VAL A 105 8.02 13.22 9.73
CA VAL A 105 7.58 12.96 11.11
C VAL A 105 8.66 13.42 12.07
N LYS A 106 8.21 14.07 13.13
CA LYS A 106 9.05 14.50 14.23
C LYS A 106 8.32 14.19 15.53
N LYS A 107 8.93 13.40 16.40
CA LYS A 107 8.34 13.04 17.69
C LYS A 107 9.42 12.83 18.75
N SER A 108 9.08 13.19 19.99
CA SER A 108 9.93 13.00 21.16
C SER A 108 9.25 12.05 22.13
N GLY A 109 10.04 11.19 22.78
CA GLY A 109 9.56 10.16 23.69
C GLY A 109 9.42 10.62 25.15
N PRO A 110 8.77 9.80 26.00
CA PRO A 110 8.31 8.45 25.70
C PRO A 110 7.01 8.46 24.88
N ALA A 111 7.03 7.85 23.69
CA ALA A 111 5.90 7.92 22.76
C ALA A 111 5.91 6.81 21.71
N LEU A 112 4.71 6.45 21.24
CA LEU A 112 4.51 5.63 20.05
C LEU A 112 4.50 6.53 18.82
N VAL A 113 5.35 6.25 17.83
CA VAL A 113 5.34 6.95 16.53
C VAL A 113 4.44 6.16 15.58
N THR A 114 3.35 6.75 15.12
CA THR A 114 2.43 6.14 14.16
C THR A 114 2.47 6.86 12.81
N ALA A 115 1.93 6.22 11.78
CA ALA A 115 1.77 6.85 10.46
C ALA A 115 0.89 8.10 10.53
N GLY A 116 -0.06 8.17 11.47
CA GLY A 116 -0.88 9.36 11.71
C GLY A 116 -0.11 10.58 12.24
N ASP A 117 1.09 10.40 12.80
CA ASP A 117 1.95 11.51 13.24
C ASP A 117 2.70 12.18 12.08
N ILE A 118 2.67 11.60 10.88
CA ILE A 118 3.37 12.13 9.72
C ILE A 118 2.69 13.41 9.25
N GLN A 119 3.49 14.48 9.16
CA GLN A 119 3.08 15.75 8.58
C GLN A 119 3.08 15.59 7.05
N THR A 120 1.88 15.54 6.48
CA THR A 120 1.66 15.45 5.04
C THR A 120 1.58 16.83 4.40
N VAL A 121 1.75 16.89 3.08
CA VAL A 121 1.64 18.13 2.30
C VAL A 121 0.68 17.94 1.11
N GLY A 122 -0.12 18.97 0.84
CA GLY A 122 -1.08 18.95 -0.28
C GLY A 122 -2.08 17.79 -0.17
N ASP A 123 -2.28 17.08 -1.27
CA ASP A 123 -3.31 16.04 -1.41
C ASP A 123 -2.85 14.63 -0.96
N ILE A 124 -1.88 14.54 -0.05
CA ILE A 124 -1.43 13.27 0.51
C ILE A 124 -2.31 12.90 1.70
N VAL A 125 -2.88 11.70 1.63
CA VAL A 125 -3.72 11.11 2.67
C VAL A 125 -3.14 9.76 3.09
N ILE A 126 -2.91 9.59 4.39
CA ILE A 126 -2.52 8.32 5.00
C ILE A 126 -3.79 7.52 5.30
N LEU A 127 -3.86 6.31 4.78
CA LEU A 127 -5.06 5.45 4.85
C LEU A 127 -5.08 4.55 6.10
N ASN A 128 -3.93 4.33 6.73
CA ASN A 128 -3.75 3.53 7.94
C ASN A 128 -3.00 4.33 9.04
N PRO A 129 -3.58 5.42 9.57
CA PRO A 129 -2.92 6.28 10.56
C PRO A 129 -2.54 5.58 11.87
N GLU A 130 -3.16 4.44 12.16
CA GLU A 130 -2.90 3.58 13.32
C GLU A 130 -1.60 2.77 13.22
N LEU A 131 -1.02 2.65 12.01
CA LEU A 131 0.18 1.87 11.79
C LEU A 131 1.34 2.38 12.66
N VAL A 132 1.92 1.50 13.47
CA VAL A 132 3.08 1.81 14.30
C VAL A 132 4.34 1.77 13.46
N LEU A 133 5.16 2.82 13.55
CA LEU A 133 6.45 2.90 12.88
C LEU A 133 7.59 2.53 13.83
N CYS A 134 7.58 3.06 15.05
CA CYS A 134 8.54 2.73 16.11
C CYS A 134 8.07 3.20 17.50
N HIS A 135 8.77 2.74 18.55
CA HIS A 135 8.60 3.14 19.93
C HIS A 135 9.81 3.94 20.42
N LEU A 136 9.54 5.10 21.03
CA LEU A 136 10.54 5.99 21.63
C LEU A 136 10.52 5.88 23.15
N ASP A 137 11.70 5.74 23.75
CA ASP A 137 11.93 5.82 25.19
C ASP A 137 12.00 7.28 25.67
N GLU A 138 12.03 7.48 26.99
CA GLU A 138 12.12 8.81 27.59
C GLU A 138 13.42 9.54 27.18
N GLY A 139 13.28 10.77 26.68
CA GLY A 139 14.40 11.57 26.20
C GLY A 139 14.89 11.25 24.79
N ALA A 140 14.32 10.24 24.12
CA ALA A 140 14.60 9.96 22.71
C ALA A 140 13.85 10.92 21.79
N GLU A 141 14.45 11.27 20.65
CA GLU A 141 13.82 12.06 19.60
C GLU A 141 14.09 11.40 18.25
N ILE A 142 13.06 11.33 17.41
CA ILE A 142 13.21 10.87 16.04
C ILE A 142 12.69 11.92 15.07
N ARG A 143 13.45 12.10 13.99
CA ARG A 143 13.06 12.88 12.83
C ARG A 143 13.33 12.07 11.58
N MET A 144 12.28 11.87 10.78
CA MET A 144 12.37 11.16 9.51
C MET A 144 11.72 12.00 8.40
N GLU A 145 12.39 12.07 7.26
CA GLU A 145 11.86 12.61 6.01
C GLU A 145 11.59 11.43 5.06
N PHE A 146 10.41 11.42 4.47
CA PHE A 146 10.00 10.40 3.51
C PHE A 146 9.71 11.05 2.17
N THR A 147 10.13 10.40 1.09
CA THR A 147 9.71 10.78 -0.26
C THR A 147 8.65 9.80 -0.74
N VAL A 148 7.48 10.32 -1.10
CA VAL A 148 6.39 9.57 -1.73
C VAL A 148 6.40 9.84 -3.22
N ASN A 149 6.22 8.79 -4.01
CA ASN A 149 6.01 8.94 -5.45
C ASN A 149 4.88 8.04 -5.94
N THR A 150 4.26 8.42 -7.05
CA THR A 150 3.34 7.56 -7.79
C THR A 150 4.13 6.63 -8.71
N GLY A 151 3.72 5.37 -8.75
CA GLY A 151 4.34 4.35 -9.60
C GLY A 151 3.34 3.31 -10.07
N LYS A 152 3.86 2.25 -10.68
CA LYS A 152 3.09 1.11 -11.15
C LYS A 152 3.77 -0.18 -10.70
N GLY A 153 2.99 -1.08 -10.11
CA GLY A 153 3.48 -2.38 -9.65
C GLY A 153 4.45 -2.25 -8.47
N TYR A 154 5.31 -3.26 -8.31
CA TYR A 154 6.32 -3.33 -7.25
C TYR A 154 7.71 -3.13 -7.85
N VAL A 155 8.47 -2.17 -7.32
CA VAL A 155 9.86 -1.89 -7.67
C VAL A 155 10.71 -2.15 -6.42
N PRO A 156 11.64 -3.11 -6.44
CA PRO A 156 12.52 -3.35 -5.29
C PRO A 156 13.47 -2.16 -5.07
N ALA A 157 13.95 -2.04 -3.84
CA ALA A 157 14.98 -1.07 -3.44
C ALA A 157 16.35 -1.43 -4.03
#